data_AF-A0A6M1M692-F1
#
_entry.id   AF-A0A6M1M692-F1
#
_cell.length_a   1.000
_cell.length_b   1.000
_cell.length_c   1.000
_cell.angle_alpha   90.00
_cell.angle_beta   90.00
_cell.angle_gamma   90.00
#
_symmetry.space_group_name_H-M   'P 1'
#
loop_
_entity.id
_entity.type
_entity.pdbx_description
1 polymer ?
#
loop_
_entity_poly.entity_id
_entity_poly.type
_entity_poly.pdbx_seq_one_letter_code
_entity_poly.pdbx_strand_id
1 'polypeptide(L)' 'MPHVIVKLYAGRSDEEKQRIAEEVTKAIMTAAGSSEGSISVGIEDVEPSAWTATVYEPDIAAKAGTIFKTPGYAPA' A
#
# COMPACT_ATOMS: atom_id res chain seq x y z
N MET A 1 11.99 3.43 -11.72
CA MET A 1 10.55 3.30 -12.05
C MET A 1 9.87 2.60 -10.88
N PRO A 2 9.42 3.35 -9.86
CA PRO A 2 8.78 2.79 -8.69
C PRO A 2 7.36 2.29 -9.00
N HIS A 3 6.99 1.14 -8.45
CA HIS A 3 5.61 0.68 -8.40
C HIS A 3 5.21 0.45 -6.95
N VAL A 4 4.05 0.98 -6.56
CA VAL A 4 3.50 0.83 -5.20
C VAL A 4 2.12 0.21 -5.31
N ILE A 5 1.84 -0.76 -4.45
CA ILE A 5 0.49 -1.31 -4.26
C ILE A 5 0.08 -0.97 -2.84
N VAL A 6 -1.04 -0.26 -2.69
CA VAL A 6 -1.66 0.01 -1.40
C VAL A 6 -2.85 -0.93 -1.24
N LYS A 7 -2.70 -1.92 -0.38
CA LYS A 7 -3.82 -2.76 0.07
C LYS A 7 -4.44 -2.12 1.31
N LEU A 8 -5.76 -1.98 1.33
CA LEU A 8 -6.49 -1.35 2.43
C LEU A 8 -7.86 -1.99 2.64
N TYR A 9 -8.48 -1.75 3.79
CA TYR A 9 -9.86 -2.17 4.02
C TYR A 9 -10.80 -1.53 3.02
N ALA A 10 -11.68 -2.36 2.43
CA ALA A 10 -12.71 -1.95 1.51
C ALA A 10 -13.62 -0.85 2.10
N GLY A 11 -14.16 0.01 1.23
CA GLY A 11 -15.17 1.02 1.58
C GLY A 11 -14.80 2.47 1.29
N ARG A 12 -13.63 2.73 0.70
CA ARG A 12 -13.25 4.08 0.21
C ARG A 12 -13.84 4.38 -1.16
N SER A 13 -14.19 5.64 -1.40
CA SER A 13 -14.61 6.09 -2.74
C SER A 13 -13.43 6.16 -3.72
N ASP A 14 -13.72 6.23 -5.02
CA ASP A 14 -12.69 6.35 -6.04
C ASP A 14 -11.93 7.69 -5.92
N GLU A 15 -12.58 8.77 -5.48
CA GLU A 15 -11.91 10.04 -5.19
C GLU A 15 -10.93 9.94 -4.02
N GLU A 16 -11.28 9.20 -2.97
CA GLU A 16 -10.38 8.96 -1.84
C GLU A 16 -9.17 8.11 -2.28
N LYS A 17 -9.40 7.09 -3.11
CA LYS A 17 -8.34 6.24 -3.67
C LYS A 17 -7.41 7.04 -4.60
N GLN A 18 -7.97 7.90 -5.44
CA GLN A 18 -7.21 8.81 -6.30
C GLN A 18 -6.33 9.74 -5.47
N ARG A 19 -6.87 10.32 -4.39
CA ARG A 19 -6.10 11.16 -3.47
C ARG A 19 -4.96 10.39 -2.79
N ILE A 20 -5.18 9.13 -2.39
CA ILE A 20 -4.10 8.29 -1.84
C ILE A 20 -2.99 8.09 -2.88
N ALA A 21 -3.34 7.78 -4.13
CA ALA A 21 -2.36 7.56 -5.20
C ALA A 21 -1.51 8.81 -5.48
N GLU A 22 -2.13 10.00 -5.48
CA GLU A 22 -1.43 11.27 -5.66
C GLU A 22 -0.44 11.56 -4.52
N GLU A 23 -0.87 11.39 -3.26
CA GLU A 23 0.00 11.66 -2.11
C GLU A 23 1.14 10.64 -1.99
N VAL A 24 0.90 9.36 -2.30
CA VAL A 24 1.97 8.35 -2.39
C VAL A 24 2.96 8.71 -3.50
N THR A 25 2.48 9.15 -4.66
CA THR A 25 3.35 9.57 -5.77
C THR A 25 4.27 10.71 -5.35
N LYS A 26 3.72 11.77 -4.71
CA LYS A 26 4.51 12.89 -4.17
C LYS A 26 5.54 12.45 -3.15
N ALA A 27 5.19 11.54 -2.24
CA ALA A 27 6.11 11.01 -1.24
C ALA A 27 7.29 10.27 -1.89
N ILE A 28 7.04 9.44 -2.90
CA ILE A 28 8.08 8.72 -3.63
C ILE A 28 8.96 9.67 -4.45
N MET A 29 8.37 10.66 -5.13
CA MET A 29 9.14 11.70 -5.83
C MET A 29 10.10 12.41 -4.86
N THR A 30 9.61 12.78 -3.68
CA THR A 30 10.39 13.50 -2.66
C THR A 30 11.50 12.63 -2.07
N ALA A 31 11.19 11.38 -1.71
CA ALA A 31 12.14 10.51 -1.02
C ALA A 31 13.18 9.88 -1.97
N ALA A 32 12.81 9.58 -3.21
CA ALA A 32 13.63 8.81 -4.14
C ALA A 32 14.06 9.61 -5.40
N GLY A 33 13.68 10.88 -5.53
CA GLY A 33 14.03 11.73 -6.69
C GLY A 33 13.46 11.22 -8.02
N SER A 34 12.43 10.37 -7.99
CA SER A 34 11.81 9.81 -9.18
C SER A 34 10.92 10.84 -9.88
N SER A 35 10.82 10.78 -11.21
CA SER A 35 9.85 11.59 -11.95
C SER A 35 8.45 11.02 -11.83
N GLU A 36 7.44 11.88 -11.85
CA GLU A 36 6.02 11.49 -11.72
C GLU A 36 5.63 10.40 -12.70
N GLY A 37 5.92 10.57 -14.00
CA GLY A 37 5.57 9.61 -15.05
C GLY A 37 6.31 8.26 -14.96
N SER A 38 7.27 8.11 -14.03
CA SER A 38 7.97 6.85 -13.78
C SER A 38 7.39 6.04 -12.61
N ILE A 39 6.36 6.58 -11.94
CA ILE A 39 5.73 6.02 -10.75
C ILE A 39 4.33 5.53 -11.12
N SER A 40 3.97 4.35 -10.62
CA SER A 40 2.58 3.86 -10.67
C SER A 40 2.13 3.40 -9.29
N VAL A 41 0.86 3.68 -8.95
CA VAL A 41 0.24 3.30 -7.68
C VAL A 41 -1.05 2.54 -7.95
N GLY A 42 -1.11 1.28 -7.51
CA GLY A 42 -2.34 0.49 -7.49
C GLY A 42 -3.00 0.54 -6.11
N ILE A 43 -4.33 0.59 -6.06
CA ILE A 43 -5.11 0.48 -4.82
C ILE A 43 -5.95 -0.80 -4.88
N GLU A 44 -5.85 -1.64 -3.84
CA GLU A 44 -6.61 -2.88 -3.73
C GLU A 44 -7.46 -2.86 -2.45
N ASP A 45 -8.77 -2.99 -2.62
CA ASP A 45 -9.71 -3.17 -1.51
C ASP A 45 -9.68 -4.63 -1.02
N VAL A 46 -9.58 -4.79 0.29
CA VAL A 46 -9.59 -6.09 0.96
C VAL A 46 -10.64 -6.06 2.06
N GLU A 47 -11.57 -7.01 2.05
CA GLU A 47 -12.54 -7.15 3.13
C GLU A 47 -11.81 -7.42 4.46
N PRO A 48 -12.23 -6.82 5.60
CA PRO A 48 -11.57 -7.02 6.89
C PRO A 48 -11.48 -8.50 7.29
N SER A 49 -12.50 -9.29 6.97
CA SER A 49 -12.55 -10.74 7.23
C SER A 49 -11.52 -11.54 6.43
N ALA A 50 -11.01 -10.98 5.32
CA ALA A 50 -10.01 -11.60 4.45
C ALA A 50 -8.59 -11.05 4.67
N TRP A 51 -8.42 -10.07 5.56
CA TRP A 51 -7.15 -9.33 5.71
C TRP A 51 -5.98 -10.22 6.13
N THR A 52 -6.18 -11.11 7.11
CA THR A 52 -5.12 -11.97 7.60
C THR A 52 -4.56 -12.85 6.47
N ALA A 53 -5.44 -13.54 5.75
CA ALA A 53 -5.07 -14.45 4.67
C ALA A 53 -4.56 -13.72 3.41
N THR A 54 -5.10 -12.54 3.10
CA THR A 54 -4.80 -11.83 1.83
C THR A 54 -3.63 -10.86 1.94
N VAL A 55 -3.38 -10.31 3.13
CA VAL A 55 -2.38 -9.24 3.34
C VAL A 55 -1.40 -9.60 4.44
N TYR A 56 -1.87 -9.90 5.66
CA TYR A 56 -0.97 -10.05 6.80
C TYR A 56 0.02 -11.20 6.59
N GLU A 57 -0.47 -12.40 6.31
CA GLU A 57 0.36 -13.58 6.11
C GLU A 57 1.29 -13.44 4.89
N PRO A 58 0.80 -13.16 3.66
CA PRO A 58 1.65 -13.18 2.47
C PRO A 58 2.50 -11.92 2.27
N ASP A 59 2.01 -10.74 2.67
CA ASP A 59 2.67 -9.46 2.36
C ASP A 59 3.39 -8.85 3.55
N ILE A 60 3.06 -9.21 4.79
CA ILE A 60 3.72 -8.70 6.00
C ILE A 60 4.60 -9.76 6.62
N ALA A 61 4.03 -10.88 7.08
CA ALA A 61 4.75 -11.91 7.82
C ALA A 61 5.76 -12.65 6.93
N ALA A 62 5.32 -13.16 5.77
CA ALA A 62 6.18 -13.90 4.85
C ALA A 62 7.27 -13.01 4.20
N LYS A 63 7.10 -11.69 4.23
CA LYS A 63 8.03 -10.71 3.66
C LYS A 63 8.66 -9.81 4.72
N ALA A 64 8.78 -10.28 5.97
CA ALA A 64 9.28 -9.46 7.08
C ALA A 64 10.60 -8.73 6.79
N GLY A 65 11.52 -9.33 6.01
CA GLY A 65 12.79 -8.72 5.60
C GLY A 65 12.67 -7.52 4.65
N THR A 66 11.51 -7.29 4.05
CA THR A 66 11.24 -6.12 3.18
C THR A 66 10.29 -5.11 3.84
N ILE A 67 9.87 -5.35 5.09
CA ILE A 67 8.97 -4.46 5.84
C ILE A 67 9.80 -3.48 6.68
N PHE A 68 10.07 -2.30 6.11
CA PHE A 68 10.77 -1.21 6.81
C PHE A 68 9.87 -0.43 7.78
N LYS A 69 8.55 -0.65 7.73
CA LYS A 69 7.56 -0.10 8.67
C LYS A 69 6.60 -1.21 9.12
N THR A 70 6.85 -1.77 10.30
CA THR A 70 6.01 -2.83 10.89
C THR A 70 4.64 -2.28 11.34
N PRO A 71 3.54 -3.05 11.19
CA PRO A 71 2.26 -2.72 11.79
C PRO A 71 2.34 -2.71 13.33
N GLY A 72 1.52 -1.87 13.97
CA GLY A 72 1.37 -1.83 15.43
C GLY A 72 0.34 -2.82 15.97
N TYR A 73 -0.14 -3.74 15.14
CA TYR A 73 -1.16 -4.73 15.44
C TYR A 73 -0.65 -6.14 15.16
N ALA A 74 -1.20 -7.12 15.86
CA ALA A 74 -1.05 -8.54 15.57
C ALA A 74 -2.22 -9.00 14.69
N PRO A 75 -2.08 -10.09 13.90
CA PRO A 75 -3.23 -10.65 13.20
C PRO A 75 -4.23 -11.14 14.25
N ALA A 76 -5.52 -10.97 13.95
CA ALA A 76 -6.60 -11.53 14.76
C ALA A 76 -6.73 -13.05 14.53
#